data_AF-A0A351FFU8-F1
#
_entry.id   AF-A0A351FFU8-F1
#
_cell.length_a   1.000
_cell.length_b   1.000
_cell.length_c   1.000
_cell.angle_alpha   90.00
_cell.angle_beta   90.00
_cell.angle_gamma   90.00
#
_symmetry.space_group_name_H-M   'P 1'
#
loop_
_entity.id
_entity.type
_entity.pdbx_description
1 polymer ?
#
loop_
_entity_poly.entity_id
_entity_poly.type
_entity_poly.pdbx_seq_one_letter_code
_entity_poly.pdbx_strand_id
1 'polypeptide(L)' 'WPDASLYDNAFKIQWELFLRHVALDEPFPYDLRSGAKGVELAELGIQSWEERRWIDL' A
#
# COMPACT_ATOMS: atom_id res chain seq x y z
N TRP A 1 8.20 28.45 -10.76
CA TRP A 1 7.70 27.21 -11.38
C TRP A 1 8.00 26.10 -10.40
N PRO A 2 7.04 25.29 -9.94
CA PRO A 2 7.40 24.18 -9.08
C PRO A 2 8.21 23.21 -9.93
N ASP A 3 9.37 22.83 -9.43
CA ASP A 3 10.29 21.95 -10.14
C ASP A 3 9.56 20.65 -10.50
N ALA A 4 9.49 20.36 -11.80
CA ALA A 4 8.96 19.09 -12.28
C ALA A 4 9.92 17.99 -11.83
N SER A 5 9.68 17.47 -10.62
CA SER A 5 10.44 16.36 -10.08
C SER A 5 10.26 15.16 -11.02
N LEU A 6 11.36 14.69 -11.61
CA LEU A 6 11.38 13.47 -12.40
C LEU A 6 11.26 12.29 -11.44
N TYR A 7 10.04 11.83 -11.22
CA TYR A 7 9.79 10.59 -10.48
C TYR A 7 10.10 9.40 -11.40
N ASP A 8 10.98 8.50 -10.95
CA ASP A 8 11.19 7.20 -11.61
C ASP A 8 9.94 6.31 -11.44
N ASN A 9 9.82 5.28 -12.25
CA ASN A 9 8.66 4.40 -12.27
C ASN A 9 8.47 3.71 -10.90
N ALA A 10 7.33 3.97 -10.25
CA ALA A 10 7.02 3.44 -8.93
C ALA A 10 6.99 1.90 -8.88
N PHE A 11 6.55 1.23 -9.95
CA PHE A 11 6.56 -0.23 -10.02
C PHE A 11 7.98 -0.79 -10.10
N LYS A 12 8.86 -0.15 -10.89
CA LYS A 12 10.28 -0.54 -10.95
C LYS A 12 10.92 -0.46 -9.56
N ILE A 13 10.73 0.66 -8.86
CA ILE A 13 11.27 0.86 -7.51
C ILE A 13 10.76 -0.21 -6.54
N GLN A 14 9.46 -0.51 -6.55
CA GLN A 14 8.90 -1.54 -5.67
C GLN A 14 9.43 -2.95 -5.99
N TRP A 15 9.60 -3.28 -7.27
CA TRP A 15 10.22 -4.55 -7.67
C TRP A 15 11.66 -4.67 -7.21
N GLU A 16 12.46 -3.60 -7.34
CA GLU A 16 13.83 -3.56 -6.85
C GLU A 16 13.89 -3.77 -5.32
N LEU A 17 13.00 -3.12 -4.55
CA LEU A 17 12.90 -3.33 -3.11
C LEU A 17 12.52 -4.77 -2.75
N PHE A 18 11.54 -5.35 -3.43
CA PHE A 18 11.12 -6.73 -3.20
C PHE A 18 12.25 -7.73 -3.48
N LEU A 19 12.97 -7.56 -4.59
CA LEU A 19 14.10 -8.43 -4.93
C LEU A 19 15.22 -8.33 -3.89
N ARG A 20 15.53 -7.13 -3.40
CA ARG A 20 16.53 -6.92 -2.33
C ARG A 20 16.11 -7.56 -1.02
N HIS A 21 14.84 -7.45 -0.65
CA HIS A 21 14.30 -8.15 0.52
C HIS A 21 14.51 -9.66 0.42
N VAL A 22 14.13 -10.27 -0.71
CA VAL A 22 14.20 -11.73 -0.89
C VAL A 22 15.66 -12.23 -0.99
N ALA A 23 16.52 -11.51 -1.69
CA ALA A 23 17.89 -11.96 -1.95
C ALA A 23 18.90 -11.58 -0.86
N LEU A 24 18.68 -10.46 -0.15
CA LEU A 24 19.64 -9.86 0.77
C LEU A 24 19.09 -9.70 2.20
N ASP A 25 17.86 -10.16 2.47
CA ASP A 25 17.19 -10.04 3.77
C ASP A 25 17.05 -8.58 4.27
N GLU A 26 16.93 -7.63 3.33
CA GLU A 26 16.74 -6.23 3.66
C GLU A 26 15.33 -5.94 4.21
N PRO A 27 15.17 -4.93 5.09
CA PRO A 27 13.86 -4.54 5.59
C PRO A 27 12.87 -4.20 4.47
N PHE A 28 11.68 -4.80 4.52
CA PHE A 28 10.63 -4.59 3.52
C PHE A 28 9.32 -4.18 4.21
N PRO A 29 8.84 -2.94 3.99
CA PRO A 29 7.66 -2.42 4.70
C PRO A 29 6.32 -2.90 4.10
N TYR A 30 6.32 -3.55 2.94
CA TYR A 30 5.11 -3.89 2.19
C TYR A 30 4.77 -5.39 2.26
N ASP A 31 4.60 -5.92 3.48
CA ASP A 31 4.25 -7.31 3.67
C ASP A 31 2.79 -7.64 3.24
N LEU A 32 2.48 -8.93 3.10
CA LEU A 32 1.13 -9.37 2.72
C LEU A 32 0.06 -8.90 3.72
N ARG A 33 0.43 -8.77 5.00
CA ARG A 33 -0.46 -8.23 6.05
C ARG A 33 -0.81 -6.77 5.80
N SER A 34 0.12 -5.96 5.31
CA SER A 34 -0.14 -4.57 4.89
C SER A 34 -1.06 -4.52 3.67
N GLY A 35 -0.97 -5.51 2.77
CA GLY A 35 -1.93 -5.69 1.68
C GLY A 35 -3.36 -6.00 2.17
N ALA A 36 -3.48 -6.84 3.21
CA ALA A 36 -4.78 -7.22 3.77
C ALA A 36 -5.55 -6.02 4.37
N LYS A 37 -4.86 -5.01 4.89
CA LYS A 37 -5.49 -3.77 5.41
C LYS A 37 -6.29 -3.02 4.35
N GLY A 38 -5.88 -3.10 3.08
CA GLY A 38 -6.62 -2.48 1.98
C GLY A 38 -7.97 -3.16 1.72
N VAL A 39 -8.03 -4.48 1.92
CA VAL A 39 -9.28 -5.26 1.79
C VAL A 39 -10.20 -4.97 2.96
N GLU A 40 -9.67 -5.00 4.19
CA GLU A 40 -10.40 -4.67 5.42
C GLU A 40 -11.05 -3.27 5.35
N LEU A 41 -10.29 -2.26 4.91
CA LEU A 41 -10.82 -0.92 4.71
C LEU A 41 -11.91 -0.88 3.64
N ALA A 42 -11.77 -1.62 2.54
CA ALA A 42 -12.77 -1.67 1.49
C ALA A 42 -14.09 -2.30 1.97
N GLU A 43 -14.01 -3.40 2.73
CA GLU A 43 -15.16 -4.07 3.33
C GLU A 43 -15.89 -3.16 4.33
N LEU A 44 -15.15 -2.53 5.24
CA LEU A 44 -15.72 -1.59 6.21
C LEU A 44 -16.30 -0.34 5.53
N GLY A 45 -15.73 0.09 4.40
CA GLY A 45 -16.28 1.17 3.58
C GLY A 45 -17.64 0.83 2.97
N ILE A 46 -17.82 -0.41 2.50
CA ILE A 46 -19.11 -0.91 2.01
C ILE A 46 -20.12 -0.94 3.16
N GLN A 47 -19.74 -1.50 4.30
CA GLN A 47 -20.60 -1.58 5.48
C GLN A 47 -21.01 -0.18 5.99
N SER A 48 -20.06 0.77 6.04
CA SER A 48 -20.33 2.16 6.41
C SER A 48 -21.35 2.82 5.48
N TRP A 49 -21.27 2.53 4.17
CA TRP A 49 -22.20 3.05 3.18
C TRP A 49 -23.61 2.49 3.35
N GLU A 50 -23.74 1.17 3.57
CA GLU A 50 -25.03 0.50 3.81
C GLU A 50 -25.69 0.98 5.10
N GLU A 51 -24.92 1.11 6.19
CA GLU A 51 -25.41 1.48 7.51
C GLU A 51 -25.51 3.00 7.73
N ARG A 52 -25.03 3.81 6.78
CA ARG A 52 -25.02 5.29 6.84
C ARG A 52 -24.39 5.83 8.12
N ARG A 53 -23.38 5.15 8.65
CA ARG A 53 -22.63 5.54 9.85
C ARG A 53 -21.14 5.29 9.69
N TRP A 54 -20.35 5.98 10.50
CA TRP A 54 -18.92 5.69 10.62
C TRP A 54 -18.70 4.34 11.31
N ILE A 55 -17.69 3.62 10.85
CA ILE A 55 -17.24 2.34 11.42
C ILE A 55 -15.76 2.47 11.72
N ASP A 56 -15.36 2.02 12.90
CA ASP A 56 -13.97 2.08 13.36
C ASP A 56 -13.11 1.00 12.68
N LEU A 57 -11.83 1.34 12.45
CA LEU A 57 -10.81 0.50 11.83
C LEU A 57 -9.81 0.01 12.88
#